data_AF-A0A6J5AMA9-F1
#
_entry.id   AF-A0A6J5AMA9-F1
#
_cell.length_a   1.000
_cell.length_b   1.000
_cell.length_c   1.000
_cell.angle_alpha   90.00
_cell.angle_beta   90.00
_cell.angle_gamma   90.00
#
_symmetry.space_group_name_H-M   'P 1'
#
loop_
_entity.id
_entity.type
_entity.pdbx_description
1 polymer ?
#
loop_
_entity_poly.entity_id
_entity_poly.type
_entity_poly.pdbx_seq_one_letter_code
_entity_poly.pdbx_strand_id
1 'polypeptide(L)'
;MLSILTDVRGNASSQHAGGQKVKGTLAAARATIARALGCKPAELIFTSGATEANHLAVCGLRAAAPEGRHRGVSSAIEHAVHLKLARALAARGGAAALGEITTAQDIEYVLAHLPPLLRPLLEEAAHSA
;
A
#
# COMPACT_ATOMS: atom_id res chain seq x y z
N MET A 1 -12.88 -15.57 -17.98
CA MET A 1 -13.14 -15.87 -16.55
C MET A 1 -13.54 -17.33 -16.34
N LEU A 2 -14.57 -17.84 -17.03
CA LEU A 2 -14.98 -19.25 -16.92
C LEU A 2 -13.84 -20.24 -17.23
N SER A 3 -13.04 -19.99 -18.28
CA SER A 3 -11.93 -20.88 -18.64
C SER A 3 -10.87 -21.06 -17.52
N ILE A 4 -10.67 -20.05 -16.67
CA ILE A 4 -9.78 -20.20 -15.51
C ILE A 4 -10.39 -21.15 -14.48
N LEU A 5 -11.71 -21.07 -14.26
CA LEU A 5 -12.43 -21.89 -13.29
C LEU A 5 -12.65 -23.33 -13.79
N THR A 6 -12.73 -23.55 -15.11
CA THR A 6 -13.04 -24.87 -15.68
C THR A 6 -11.81 -25.60 -16.22
N ASP A 7 -10.91 -24.89 -16.91
CA ASP A 7 -9.89 -25.49 -17.80
C ASP A 7 -8.45 -25.33 -17.28
N VAL A 8 -8.25 -24.46 -16.28
CA VAL A 8 -6.96 -24.20 -15.64
C VAL A 8 -7.02 -24.71 -14.20
N ARG A 9 -6.79 -26.02 -14.03
CA ARG A 9 -6.84 -26.70 -12.73
C ARG A 9 -5.45 -26.99 -12.18
N GLY A 10 -5.30 -26.86 -10.87
CA GLY A 10 -4.09 -27.21 -10.14
C GLY A 10 -3.66 -26.15 -9.14
N ASN A 11 -2.59 -26.45 -8.41
CA ASN A 11 -1.96 -25.52 -7.47
C ASN A 11 -0.70 -24.93 -8.12
N ALA A 12 -0.59 -23.60 -8.18
CA ALA A 12 0.56 -22.90 -8.78
C ALA A 12 1.90 -23.20 -8.08
N SER A 13 1.86 -23.71 -6.85
CA SER A 13 3.05 -24.15 -6.11
C SER A 13 3.50 -25.58 -6.45
N SER A 14 2.65 -26.35 -7.14
CA SER A 14 2.98 -27.72 -7.53
C SER A 14 3.91 -27.78 -8.74
N GLN A 15 4.84 -28.74 -8.74
CA GLN A 15 5.81 -28.89 -9.82
C GLN A 15 5.28 -29.64 -11.06
N HIS A 16 4.19 -30.40 -10.92
CA HIS A 16 3.60 -31.16 -12.03
C HIS A 16 3.05 -30.23 -13.14
N ALA A 17 2.84 -30.78 -14.34
CA ALA A 17 2.44 -30.03 -15.53
C ALA A 17 1.24 -29.09 -15.30
N GLY A 18 0.19 -29.59 -14.63
CA GLY A 18 -0.96 -28.76 -14.22
C GLY A 18 -0.57 -27.55 -13.36
N GLY A 19 0.27 -27.73 -12.34
CA GLY A 19 0.74 -26.63 -11.48
C GLY A 19 1.57 -25.59 -12.24
N GLN A 20 2.46 -26.04 -13.13
CA GLN A 20 3.23 -25.14 -14.00
C GLN A 20 2.32 -24.33 -14.95
N LYS A 21 1.25 -24.95 -15.47
CA LYS A 21 0.25 -24.24 -16.29
C LYS A 21 -0.43 -23.13 -15.50
N VAL A 22 -0.90 -23.40 -14.28
CA VAL A 22 -1.52 -22.37 -13.41
C VAL A 22 -0.53 -21.26 -13.07
N LYS A 23 0.71 -21.63 -12.73
CA LYS A 23 1.79 -20.68 -12.44
C LYS A 23 2.07 -19.76 -13.63
N GLY A 24 2.12 -20.31 -14.85
CA GLY A 24 2.27 -19.54 -16.08
C GLY A 24 1.14 -18.53 -16.31
N THR A 25 -0.11 -18.96 -16.12
CA THR A 25 -1.28 -18.06 -16.21
C THR A 25 -1.20 -16.91 -15.21
N LEU A 26 -0.84 -17.19 -13.95
CA LEU A 26 -0.70 -16.17 -12.91
C LEU A 26 0.45 -15.20 -13.22
N ALA A 27 1.57 -15.71 -13.75
CA ALA A 27 2.71 -14.90 -14.17
C ALA A 27 2.34 -13.96 -15.34
N ALA A 28 1.57 -14.44 -16.31
CA ALA A 28 1.07 -13.62 -17.41
C ALA A 28 0.15 -12.50 -16.91
N ALA A 29 -0.79 -12.81 -16.01
CA ALA A 29 -1.65 -11.79 -15.39
C ALA A 29 -0.84 -10.73 -14.63
N ARG A 30 0.17 -11.16 -13.86
CA ARG A 30 1.10 -10.26 -13.15
C ARG A 30 1.84 -9.33 -14.12
N ALA A 31 2.36 -9.86 -15.23
CA ALA A 31 3.08 -9.08 -16.22
C ALA A 31 2.18 -8.03 -16.91
N THR A 32 0.91 -8.36 -17.17
CA THR A 32 -0.06 -7.40 -17.72
C THR A 32 -0.32 -6.25 -16.76
N ILE A 33 -0.57 -6.54 -15.48
CA ILE A 33 -0.82 -5.51 -14.46
C ILE A 33 0.43 -4.66 -14.22
N ALA A 34 1.61 -5.29 -14.15
CA ALA A 34 2.90 -4.60 -13.96
C ALA A 34 3.12 -3.54 -15.04
N ARG A 35 2.87 -3.92 -16.30
CA ARG A 35 2.99 -3.02 -17.44
C ARG A 35 2.02 -1.85 -17.36
N ALA A 36 0.77 -2.11 -16.97
CA ALA A 36 -0.23 -1.05 -16.81
C ALA A 36 0.13 -0.07 -15.68
N LEU A 37 0.81 -0.54 -14.64
CA LEU A 37 1.26 0.27 -13.51
C LEU A 37 2.68 0.85 -13.66
N GLY A 38 3.40 0.51 -14.73
CA GLY A 38 4.78 0.97 -14.95
C GLY A 38 5.82 0.40 -13.98
N CYS A 39 5.57 -0.78 -13.39
CA CYS A 39 6.47 -1.41 -12.43
C CYS A 39 7.01 -2.78 -12.92
N LYS A 40 7.97 -3.35 -12.21
CA LYS A 40 8.46 -4.71 -12.47
C LYS A 40 7.46 -5.73 -11.95
N PRO A 41 7.26 -6.88 -12.62
CA PRO A 41 6.41 -7.94 -12.10
C PRO A 41 6.77 -8.38 -10.67
N ALA A 42 8.05 -8.34 -10.31
CA ALA A 42 8.54 -8.69 -8.97
C ALA A 42 8.08 -7.72 -7.86
N GLU A 43 7.64 -6.51 -8.21
CA GLU A 43 7.14 -5.48 -7.27
C GLU A 43 5.65 -5.64 -7.00
N LEU A 44 4.95 -6.54 -7.70
CA LEU A 44 3.53 -6.79 -7.50
C LEU A 44 3.28 -8.03 -6.64
N ILE A 45 2.34 -7.89 -5.71
CA ILE A 45 1.81 -8.97 -4.89
C ILE A 45 0.29 -9.00 -5.10
N PHE A 46 -0.28 -10.21 -5.26
CA PHE A 46 -1.73 -10.39 -5.29
C PHE A 46 -2.21 -10.61 -3.86
N THR A 47 -3.21 -9.84 -3.45
CA THR A 47 -3.91 -9.99 -2.17
C THR A 47 -5.40 -10.26 -2.43
N SER A 48 -6.15 -10.59 -1.39
CA SER A 48 -7.62 -10.74 -1.47
C SER A 48 -8.35 -9.41 -1.73
N GLY A 49 -7.69 -8.27 -1.54
CA GLY A 49 -8.24 -6.96 -1.84
C GLY A 49 -7.44 -5.80 -1.23
N ALA A 50 -7.97 -4.59 -1.39
CA ALA A 50 -7.33 -3.34 -0.96
C ALA A 50 -7.12 -3.27 0.56
N THR A 51 -8.07 -3.79 1.36
CA THR A 51 -7.92 -3.85 2.82
C THR A 51 -6.67 -4.63 3.23
N GLU A 52 -6.48 -5.82 2.68
CA GLU A 52 -5.30 -6.65 2.96
C GLU A 52 -4.02 -6.00 2.43
N ALA A 53 -4.04 -5.46 1.21
CA ALA A 53 -2.89 -4.78 0.62
C ALA A 53 -2.41 -3.60 1.47
N ASN A 54 -3.33 -2.75 1.94
CA ASN A 54 -3.00 -1.61 2.78
C ASN A 54 -2.46 -2.05 4.15
N HIS A 55 -3.02 -3.08 4.76
CA HIS A 55 -2.50 -3.64 6.01
C HIS A 55 -1.09 -4.21 5.82
N LEU A 56 -0.88 -4.99 4.77
CA LEU A 56 0.42 -5.59 4.45
C LEU A 56 1.48 -4.51 4.28
N ALA A 57 1.19 -3.45 3.53
CA ALA A 57 2.12 -2.35 3.29
C ALA A 57 2.49 -1.62 4.60
N VAL A 58 1.51 -1.14 5.36
CA VAL A 58 1.76 -0.33 6.56
C VAL A 58 2.38 -1.16 7.68
N CYS A 59 1.83 -2.34 7.97
CA CYS A 59 2.36 -3.23 9.01
C CYS A 59 3.75 -3.76 8.63
N GLY A 60 3.96 -4.09 7.35
CA GLY A 60 5.26 -4.54 6.85
C GLY A 60 6.35 -3.48 7.00
N LEU A 61 6.05 -2.23 6.60
CA LEU A 61 6.96 -1.10 6.78
C LEU A 61 7.29 -0.87 8.25
N ARG A 62 6.29 -0.93 9.14
CA ARG A 62 6.52 -0.76 10.58
C ARG A 62 7.36 -1.90 11.16
N ALA A 63 7.11 -3.14 10.76
CA ALA A 63 7.85 -4.30 11.24
C ALA A 63 9.32 -4.30 10.76
N ALA A 64 9.58 -3.75 9.58
CA ALA A 64 10.92 -3.58 9.03
C ALA A 64 11.65 -2.31 9.55
N ALA A 65 10.94 -1.39 10.20
CA ALA A 65 11.52 -0.16 10.71
C ALA A 65 12.38 -0.41 11.96
N PRO A 66 13.56 0.23 12.07
CA PRO A 66 14.36 0.20 13.30
C PRO A 66 13.57 0.71 14.52
N GLU A 67 13.98 0.27 15.71
CA GLU A 67 13.43 0.77 16.97
C GLU A 67 13.48 2.30 17.02
N GLY A 68 12.40 2.92 17.51
CA GLY A 68 12.24 4.37 17.57
C GLY A 68 11.81 5.03 16.25
N ARG A 69 11.79 4.31 15.11
CA ARG A 69 11.38 4.84 13.80
C ARG A 69 9.97 4.38 13.38
N HIS A 70 9.00 4.50 14.30
CA HIS A 70 7.60 4.09 14.08
C HIS A 70 6.64 5.26 13.87
N ARG A 71 7.16 6.41 13.44
CA ARG A 71 6.35 7.59 13.11
C ARG A 71 5.75 7.46 11.71
N GLY A 72 4.46 7.75 11.57
CA GLY A 72 3.75 7.72 10.30
C GLY A 72 2.73 8.86 10.20
N VAL A 73 2.42 9.25 8.97
CA VAL A 73 1.43 10.28 8.66
C VAL A 73 0.34 9.64 7.80
N SER A 74 -0.92 9.91 8.11
CA SER A 74 -2.09 9.46 7.36
C SER A 74 -3.11 10.59 7.25
N SER A 75 -3.77 10.69 6.10
CA SER A 75 -4.84 11.67 5.93
C SER A 75 -6.07 11.32 6.79
N ALA A 76 -6.85 12.34 7.17
CA ALA A 76 -8.14 12.16 7.84
C ALA A 76 -9.25 11.65 6.92
N ILE A 77 -9.08 11.81 5.59
CA ILE A 77 -10.07 11.38 4.58
C ILE A 77 -9.84 9.96 4.05
N GLU A 78 -8.90 9.22 4.65
CA GLU A 78 -8.66 7.83 4.28
C GLU A 78 -9.89 6.94 4.51
N HIS A 79 -9.97 5.84 3.77
CA HIS A 79 -11.04 4.87 3.96
C HIS A 79 -11.08 4.37 5.42
N ALA A 80 -12.29 4.16 5.97
CA ALA A 80 -12.51 3.87 7.39
C ALA A 80 -11.65 2.71 7.95
N VAL A 81 -11.38 1.70 7.10
CA VAL A 81 -10.52 0.57 7.47
C VAL A 81 -9.04 0.97 7.66
N HIS A 82 -8.54 1.92 6.86
CA HIS A 82 -7.18 2.44 7.02
C HIS A 82 -7.06 3.33 8.26
N LEU A 83 -8.05 4.20 8.53
CA LEU A 83 -8.09 5.00 9.75
C LEU A 83 -8.09 4.14 11.02
N LYS A 84 -8.84 3.03 11.01
CA LYS A 84 -8.82 2.05 12.12
C LYS A 84 -7.43 1.45 12.33
N LEU A 85 -6.75 1.07 11.25
CA LEU A 85 -5.39 0.56 11.32
C LEU A 85 -4.43 1.60 11.90
N ALA A 86 -4.45 2.82 11.37
CA ALA A 86 -3.57 3.90 11.83
C ALA A 86 -3.78 4.21 13.32
N ARG A 87 -5.03 4.27 13.81
CA ARG A 87 -5.35 4.41 15.24
C ARG A 87 -4.82 3.25 16.09
N ALA A 88 -4.99 2.02 15.63
CA ALA A 88 -4.51 0.84 16.34
C ALA A 88 -2.97 0.79 16.43
N LEU A 89 -2.28 1.24 15.39
CA LEU A 89 -0.84 1.39 15.38
C LEU A 89 -0.37 2.53 16.29
N ALA A 90 -1.12 3.63 16.36
CA ALA A 90 -0.82 4.74 17.25
C ALA A 90 -0.84 4.31 18.73
N ALA A 91 -1.90 3.59 19.13
CA ALA A 91 -2.06 3.07 20.48
C ALA A 91 -0.94 2.09 20.92
N ARG A 92 -0.22 1.50 19.96
CA ARG A 92 0.91 0.59 20.19
C ARG A 92 2.28 1.29 20.23
N GLY A 93 2.33 2.60 20.49
CA GLY A 93 3.58 3.35 20.61
C GLY A 93 4.17 3.85 19.28
N GLY A 94 3.37 3.92 18.22
CA GLY A 94 3.72 4.70 17.03
C GLY A 94 3.11 6.09 17.12
N ALA A 95 3.79 7.14 16.70
CA ALA A 95 3.10 8.41 16.49
C ALA A 95 2.38 8.33 15.13
N ALA A 96 1.06 8.51 15.12
CA ALA A 96 0.30 8.63 13.88
C ALA A 96 -0.40 9.99 13.87
N ALA A 97 -0.01 10.87 12.95
CA ALA A 97 -0.81 12.03 12.63
C ALA A 97 -1.98 11.54 11.75
N LEU A 98 -3.18 11.56 12.32
CA LEU A 98 -4.45 11.45 11.60
C LEU A 98 -4.90 12.89 11.43
N GLY A 99 -5.20 13.35 10.20
CA GLY A 99 -5.40 14.77 9.84
C GLY A 99 -6.43 15.63 10.62
N GLU A 100 -6.83 15.28 11.83
CA GLU A 100 -7.29 16.23 12.86
C GLU A 100 -6.12 16.91 13.60
N ILE A 101 -4.91 16.34 13.54
CA ILE A 101 -3.71 16.89 14.16
C ILE A 101 -2.54 16.78 13.17
N THR A 102 -2.60 17.53 12.08
CA THR A 102 -1.37 17.86 11.36
C THR A 102 -0.72 18.97 12.17
N THR A 103 0.19 18.63 13.09
CA THR A 103 0.93 19.68 13.79
C THR A 103 1.78 20.45 12.79
N ALA A 104 2.17 21.69 13.09
CA ALA A 104 3.12 22.44 12.26
C ALA A 104 4.41 21.62 12.01
N GLN A 105 4.80 20.79 12.98
CA GLN A 105 5.95 19.92 12.90
C GLN A 105 5.75 18.73 11.93
N ASP A 106 4.53 18.19 11.84
CA ASP A 106 4.18 17.16 10.84
C ASP A 106 4.14 17.76 9.43
N ILE A 107 3.62 18.98 9.28
CA ILE A 107 3.62 19.73 8.02
C ILE A 107 5.07 20.01 7.60
N GLU A 108 5.91 20.53 8.51
CA GLU A 108 7.31 20.81 8.22
C GLU A 108 8.08 19.54 7.85
N TYR A 109 7.86 18.44 8.57
CA TYR A 109 8.49 17.15 8.25
C TYR A 109 8.07 16.67 6.85
N VAL A 110 6.78 16.75 6.53
CA VAL A 110 6.23 16.44 5.21
C VAL A 110 6.83 17.37 4.16
N LEU A 111 6.82 18.69 4.33
CA LEU A 111 7.38 19.66 3.39
C LEU A 111 8.90 19.54 3.17
N ALA A 112 9.64 19.14 4.20
CA ALA A 112 11.07 18.90 4.14
C ALA A 112 11.44 17.61 3.41
N HIS A 113 10.52 16.63 3.35
CA HIS A 113 10.80 15.29 2.79
C HIS A 113 9.87 14.90 1.62
N LEU A 114 8.89 15.73 1.26
CA LEU A 114 8.02 15.51 0.10
C LEU A 114 8.75 15.88 -1.20
N PRO A 115 8.48 15.16 -2.31
CA PRO A 115 8.90 15.59 -3.62
C PRO A 115 8.40 17.01 -3.94
N PRO A 116 9.15 17.80 -4.72
CA PRO A 116 8.76 19.17 -5.14
C PRO A 116 7.36 19.29 -5.77
N LEU A 117 6.79 18.18 -6.24
CA LEU A 117 5.49 18.10 -6.92
C LEU A 117 4.27 18.43 -6.04
N LEU A 118 4.37 18.34 -4.71
CA LEU A 118 3.23 18.51 -3.81
C LEU A 118 3.18 19.88 -3.11
N ARG A 119 4.26 20.68 -3.23
CA ARG A 119 4.35 22.03 -2.65
C ARG A 119 3.29 23.01 -3.21
N PRO A 120 3.00 23.06 -4.52
CA PRO A 120 2.04 24.01 -5.07
C PRO A 120 0.59 23.77 -4.61
N LEU A 121 0.21 22.51 -4.42
CA LEU A 121 -1.15 22.12 -4.02
C LEU A 121 -1.50 22.53 -2.57
N LEU A 122 -0.49 22.77 -1.73
CA LEU A 122 -0.67 23.19 -0.34
C LEU A 122 -0.70 24.71 -0.21
N GLU A 123 0.01 25.43 -1.08
CA GLU A 123 0.00 26.90 -1.11
C GLU A 123 -1.37 27.44 -1.55
N GLU A 124 -2.05 26.79 -2.51
CA GLU A 124 -3.40 27.18 -2.95
C GLU A 124 -4.46 27.02 -1.84
N ALA A 125 -4.32 26.01 -0.98
CA ALA A 125 -5.23 25.77 0.14
C ALA A 125 -5.06 26.81 1.26
N ALA A 126 -3.85 27.34 1.46
CA ALA A 126 -3.54 28.34 2.49
C ALA A 126 -4.07 29.76 2.16
N HIS A 127 -4.35 30.05 0.88
CA HIS A 127 -4.86 31.35 0.43
C HIS A 127 -6.39 31.39 0.30
N SER A 128 -7.08 30.27 0.57
CA SER A 128 -8.54 30.15 0.47
C SER A 128 -9.25 30.05 1.83
N ALA A 129 -8.52 30.27 2.94
CA ALA A 129 -9.03 30.31 4.32
C ALA A 129 -8.76 31.67 4.95
#